data_AF-A0A3D3J0R5-F1
#
_entry.id   AF-A0A3D3J0R5-F1
#
_cell.length_a   1.000
_cell.length_b   1.000
_cell.length_c   1.000
_cell.angle_alpha   90.00
_cell.angle_beta   90.00
_cell.angle_gamma   90.00
#
_symmetry.space_group_name_H-M   'P 1'
#
loop_
_entity.id
_entity.type
_entity.pdbx_description
1 polymer ?
#
loop_
_entity_poly.entity_id
_entity_poly.type
_entity_poly.pdbx_seq_one_letter_code
_entity_poly.pdbx_strand_id
1 'polypeptide(L)'
;MGLFDKFKKGKKEQAKEELNTPEKTLMNDIDDGIVGEVIHGGPSEPEEPAEEIVTASFVMGILSVLPVEGTDNTLVTGNVKGNVTAGITVSLLNFGDDNRQAGSVTIQGISRGDEIVASASDCAVSLILEDGAVRNVRVGTVLYTKDRGENAVHDAYVSALGDAYVKDRILDLSDDEIEKLSITDCSEIWRLNNWYISHAGKDEEEEVREDRSKRLDKLIRALCDKIVNADEIYYVHDKRTGEAHLFSQNVEAKDGAYICTPPGILLVSKAYRRHYRKLYNNDKTELAIVRNGDDKKGIYNFLAGNFYINGACGAAVNAVQVSIAAGMLADAPDHSGIPVENIPVTNPDLVRWMLLIGQMDAPDKDDEDASLAFKLYYRFMGIEMLKAKFIIPMKHDNEGGDLGSGIATMKGKGGKDAIIMYTDWRRLRSEYGKEWDGMVHSIRGLIDKFDCAVNPTRFPAAGSYITKEMYVSMAEMARSEKLEDKD
;
A
#
# COMPACT_ATOMS: atom_id res chain seq x y z
N MET A 1 2.23 -6.51 31.96
CA MET A 1 2.31 -5.05 31.76
C MET A 1 3.65 -4.70 31.11
N GLY A 2 3.88 -5.25 29.91
CA GLY A 2 5.19 -5.33 29.27
C GLY A 2 5.17 -4.74 27.86
N LEU A 3 6.30 -4.14 27.47
CA LEU A 3 6.73 -3.64 26.15
C LEU A 3 5.73 -2.80 25.31
N PHE A 4 4.50 -3.25 25.10
CA PHE A 4 3.46 -2.58 24.31
C PHE A 4 2.99 -1.23 24.87
N ASP A 5 2.93 -1.05 26.20
CA ASP A 5 2.55 0.24 26.80
C ASP A 5 3.62 1.32 26.65
N LYS A 6 4.90 0.92 26.51
CA LYS A 6 6.01 1.86 26.23
C LYS A 6 5.97 2.37 24.78
N PHE A 7 5.51 1.55 23.82
CA PHE A 7 5.31 1.95 22.42
C PHE A 7 4.19 2.99 22.25
N LYS A 8 3.10 2.92 23.03
CA LYS A 8 1.99 3.90 22.98
C LYS A 8 2.38 5.29 23.49
N LYS A 9 3.23 5.38 24.52
CA LYS A 9 3.70 6.67 25.07
C LYS A 9 4.73 7.37 24.19
N GLY A 10 5.45 6.65 23.31
CA GLY A 10 6.41 7.24 22.37
C GLY A 10 5.78 8.08 21.25
N LYS A 11 4.64 7.62 20.71
CA LYS A 11 3.93 8.34 19.64
C LYS A 11 3.36 9.70 20.05
N LYS A 12 3.17 9.98 21.35
CA LYS A 12 2.56 11.22 21.84
C LYS A 12 3.49 12.44 21.80
N GLU A 13 4.80 12.24 21.83
CA GLU A 13 5.79 13.34 21.87
C GLU A 13 6.36 13.69 20.49
N GLN A 14 6.56 12.71 19.59
CA GLN A 14 7.14 12.93 18.25
C GLN A 14 6.16 13.54 17.22
N ALA A 15 4.84 13.47 17.44
CA ALA A 15 3.85 14.08 16.55
C ALA A 15 3.90 15.64 16.52
N LYS A 16 4.77 16.27 17.33
CA LYS A 16 4.93 17.73 17.39
C LYS A 16 6.06 18.29 16.53
N GLU A 17 7.01 17.48 16.04
CA GLU A 17 8.22 17.99 15.37
C GLU A 17 8.45 17.58 13.90
N GLU A 18 7.75 16.57 13.36
CA GLU A 18 8.04 16.03 12.01
C GLU A 18 7.22 16.60 10.83
N LEU A 19 6.51 17.73 10.99
CA LEU A 19 5.65 18.28 9.91
C LEU A 19 6.32 19.32 8.98
N ASN A 20 7.66 19.36 8.96
CA ASN A 20 8.45 20.15 7.99
C ASN A 20 9.52 19.22 7.39
N THR A 21 9.27 18.36 6.40
CA THR A 21 9.19 18.57 4.92
C THR A 21 9.32 17.16 4.28
N PRO A 22 8.93 16.85 3.01
CA PRO A 22 8.36 17.68 1.95
C PRO A 22 6.98 17.18 1.49
N GLU A 23 5.94 17.29 2.32
CA GLU A 23 4.54 17.10 1.85
C GLU A 23 3.93 18.41 1.30
N LYS A 24 4.59 19.56 1.53
CA LYS A 24 4.14 20.88 1.06
C LYS A 24 4.42 21.17 -0.42
N THR A 25 5.08 20.28 -1.15
CA THR A 25 5.34 20.44 -2.60
C THR A 25 4.45 19.54 -3.46
N LEU A 26 3.43 18.89 -2.88
CA LEU A 26 2.44 18.09 -3.61
C LEU A 26 1.33 18.92 -4.30
N MET A 27 1.45 20.26 -4.27
CA MET A 27 0.57 21.21 -4.95
C MET A 27 1.42 22.27 -5.63
N ASN A 28 1.06 22.58 -6.88
CA ASN A 28 1.73 23.45 -7.86
C ASN A 28 2.68 22.67 -8.76
N ASP A 29 2.15 22.23 -9.91
CA ASP A 29 2.79 22.36 -11.22
C ASP A 29 1.94 21.63 -12.27
N ILE A 30 0.90 22.31 -12.75
CA ILE A 30 0.39 22.15 -14.11
C ILE A 30 0.05 23.57 -14.57
N ASP A 31 1.03 24.21 -15.19
CA ASP A 31 0.88 25.52 -15.81
C ASP A 31 0.16 25.38 -17.15
N ASP A 32 -0.82 26.26 -17.35
CA ASP A 32 -1.61 26.42 -18.55
C ASP A 32 -0.79 27.15 -19.61
N GLY A 33 -0.79 26.63 -20.83
CA GLY A 33 -0.09 27.30 -21.92
C GLY A 33 -0.74 27.07 -23.26
N ILE A 34 -1.79 27.85 -23.59
CA ILE A 34 -2.00 28.43 -24.93
C ILE A 34 -2.75 29.77 -24.76
N VAL A 35 -2.03 30.88 -24.91
CA VAL A 35 -2.59 32.22 -25.15
C VAL A 35 -2.68 32.44 -26.66
N GLY A 36 -3.88 32.73 -27.15
CA GLY A 36 -4.15 33.07 -28.54
C GLY A 36 -4.97 34.35 -28.67
N GLU A 37 -4.27 35.42 -29.01
CA GLU A 37 -4.67 36.65 -29.72
C GLU A 37 -5.90 37.49 -29.29
N VAL A 38 -5.57 38.73 -28.93
CA VAL A 38 -6.45 39.88 -28.73
C VAL A 38 -6.84 40.46 -30.11
N ILE A 39 -8.14 40.59 -30.38
CA ILE A 39 -8.66 41.44 -31.45
C ILE A 39 -9.49 42.56 -30.82
N HIS A 40 -9.10 43.80 -31.09
CA HIS A 40 -9.82 45.02 -30.69
C HIS A 40 -11.06 45.24 -31.56
N GLY A 41 -12.21 45.45 -30.92
CA GLY A 41 -13.45 45.93 -31.53
C GLY A 41 -14.14 46.95 -30.61
N GLY A 42 -14.55 48.09 -31.17
CA GLY A 42 -15.04 49.28 -30.47
C GLY A 42 -16.45 49.17 -29.84
N PRO A 43 -17.02 50.30 -29.37
CA PRO A 43 -18.09 50.32 -28.38
C PRO A 43 -19.45 49.94 -28.98
N SER A 44 -20.18 49.05 -28.30
CA SER A 44 -21.59 48.76 -28.57
C SER A 44 -22.47 49.23 -27.40
N GLU A 45 -23.63 49.76 -27.78
CA GLU A 45 -24.71 50.37 -26.97
C GLU A 45 -25.30 49.43 -25.88
N PRO A 46 -26.01 49.98 -24.88
CA PRO A 46 -26.42 49.22 -23.70
C PRO A 46 -27.51 48.19 -24.01
N GLU A 47 -27.23 46.91 -23.78
CA GLU A 47 -28.22 45.83 -23.75
C GLU A 47 -28.96 45.82 -22.39
N GLU A 48 -30.28 45.63 -22.46
CA GLU A 48 -31.15 45.36 -21.31
C GLU A 48 -30.65 44.12 -20.52
N PRO A 49 -30.88 44.05 -19.19
CA PRO A 49 -30.28 43.00 -18.39
C PRO A 49 -30.86 41.63 -18.78
N ALA A 50 -30.02 40.79 -19.40
CA ALA A 50 -30.30 39.38 -19.58
C ALA A 50 -30.48 38.73 -18.20
N GLU A 51 -31.56 37.95 -18.02
CA GLU A 51 -31.68 37.04 -16.89
C GLU A 51 -30.44 36.15 -16.86
N GLU A 52 -29.65 36.28 -15.80
CA GLU A 52 -28.45 35.48 -15.60
C GLU A 52 -28.90 34.03 -15.38
N ILE A 53 -28.85 33.22 -16.45
CA ILE A 53 -29.04 31.78 -16.37
C ILE A 53 -27.86 31.26 -15.55
N VAL A 54 -28.08 31.08 -14.24
CA VAL A 54 -27.10 30.42 -13.37
C VAL A 54 -26.98 28.98 -13.85
N THR A 55 -26.01 28.72 -14.72
CA THR A 55 -25.67 27.37 -15.15
C THR A 55 -25.20 26.60 -13.91
N ALA A 56 -25.87 25.47 -13.62
CA ALA A 56 -25.49 24.63 -12.50
C ALA A 56 -24.01 24.26 -12.61
N SER A 57 -23.26 24.56 -11.55
CA SER A 57 -21.85 24.25 -11.41
C SER A 57 -21.64 23.90 -9.95
N PHE A 58 -21.60 22.62 -9.63
CA PHE A 58 -21.40 22.14 -8.27
C PHE A 58 -20.71 20.79 -8.19
N VAL A 59 -20.25 20.49 -6.98
CA VAL A 59 -19.84 19.17 -6.51
C VAL A 59 -20.45 18.90 -5.14
N MET A 60 -20.87 17.67 -4.89
CA MET A 60 -21.47 17.23 -3.63
C MET A 60 -21.15 15.75 -3.40
N GLY A 61 -20.53 15.43 -2.27
CA GLY A 61 -20.42 14.06 -1.78
C GLY A 61 -21.63 13.69 -0.94
N ILE A 62 -22.17 12.49 -1.14
CA ILE A 62 -23.38 12.01 -0.46
C ILE A 62 -23.04 11.49 0.94
N LEU A 63 -23.72 12.03 1.95
CA LEU A 63 -23.55 11.71 3.38
C LEU A 63 -24.55 10.68 3.90
N SER A 64 -25.77 10.65 3.33
CA SER A 64 -26.79 9.66 3.66
C SER A 64 -27.65 9.34 2.46
N VAL A 65 -28.23 8.14 2.47
CA VAL A 65 -29.12 7.64 1.41
C VAL A 65 -30.33 6.98 2.07
N LEU A 66 -31.52 7.38 1.65
CA LEU A 66 -32.80 6.81 2.09
C LEU A 66 -33.63 6.45 0.84
N PRO A 67 -34.19 5.24 0.77
CA PRO A 67 -35.11 4.90 -0.32
C PRO A 67 -36.39 5.71 -0.22
N VAL A 68 -36.96 6.11 -1.37
CA VAL A 68 -38.28 6.73 -1.42
C VAL A 68 -39.33 5.65 -1.61
N GLU A 69 -40.21 5.48 -0.63
CA GLU A 69 -41.20 4.40 -0.61
C GLU A 69 -42.02 4.30 -1.91
N GLY A 70 -42.14 3.09 -2.44
CA GLY A 70 -42.91 2.80 -3.64
C GLY A 70 -42.26 3.24 -4.96
N THR A 71 -40.99 3.67 -4.95
CA THR A 71 -40.24 4.10 -6.14
C THR A 71 -38.79 3.61 -6.12
N ASP A 72 -38.09 3.70 -7.26
CA ASP A 72 -36.64 3.47 -7.35
C ASP A 72 -35.80 4.73 -7.01
N ASN A 73 -36.46 5.83 -6.64
CA ASN A 73 -35.82 7.08 -6.28
C ASN A 73 -35.14 6.98 -4.91
N THR A 74 -34.10 7.79 -4.72
CA THR A 74 -33.43 7.92 -3.42
C THR A 74 -33.41 9.37 -2.97
N LEU A 75 -33.68 9.58 -1.68
CA LEU A 75 -33.39 10.81 -0.98
C LEU A 75 -31.95 10.74 -0.49
N VAL A 76 -31.13 11.72 -0.86
CA VAL A 76 -29.74 11.82 -0.41
C VAL A 76 -29.49 13.14 0.30
N THR A 77 -28.54 13.16 1.23
CA THR A 77 -28.08 14.39 1.88
C THR A 77 -26.61 14.67 1.62
N GLY A 78 -26.20 15.92 1.75
CA GLY A 78 -24.81 16.33 1.60
C GLY A 78 -24.63 17.85 1.50
N ASN A 79 -23.37 18.27 1.42
CA ASN A 79 -23.01 19.68 1.30
C ASN A 79 -22.68 20.00 -0.15
N VAL A 80 -23.49 20.87 -0.77
CA VAL A 80 -23.22 21.39 -2.10
C VAL A 80 -22.11 22.43 -2.00
N LYS A 81 -21.11 22.35 -2.89
CA LYS A 81 -20.16 23.43 -3.17
C LYS A 81 -20.41 23.94 -4.59
N GLY A 82 -20.77 25.22 -4.73
CA GLY A 82 -21.30 25.80 -5.97
C GLY A 82 -22.83 25.78 -6.03
N ASN A 83 -23.40 25.89 -7.23
CA ASN A 83 -24.84 26.08 -7.46
C ASN A 83 -25.50 24.83 -8.07
N VAL A 84 -26.61 24.38 -7.49
CA VAL A 84 -27.45 23.28 -7.98
C VAL A 84 -28.90 23.72 -8.17
N THR A 85 -29.58 23.19 -9.19
CA THR A 85 -30.97 23.50 -9.55
C THR A 85 -31.75 22.21 -9.77
N ALA A 86 -33.03 22.16 -9.38
CA ALA A 86 -33.89 21.01 -9.61
C ALA A 86 -34.20 20.82 -11.11
N GLY A 87 -34.44 19.58 -11.52
CA GLY A 87 -34.76 19.20 -12.90
C GLY A 87 -33.54 18.96 -13.81
N ILE A 88 -32.32 19.17 -13.32
CA ILE A 88 -31.10 18.97 -14.11
C ILE A 88 -30.60 17.52 -14.03
N THR A 89 -29.93 17.07 -15.09
CA THR A 89 -29.15 15.83 -15.08
C THR A 89 -27.68 16.14 -14.80
N VAL A 90 -27.09 15.45 -13.83
CA VAL A 90 -25.71 15.64 -13.38
C VAL A 90 -24.90 14.36 -13.53
N SER A 91 -23.58 14.48 -13.45
CA SER A 91 -22.69 13.32 -13.40
C SER A 91 -22.71 12.72 -12.01
N LEU A 92 -22.63 11.40 -11.95
CA LEU A 92 -22.58 10.60 -10.73
C LEU A 92 -21.35 9.70 -10.79
N LEU A 93 -20.58 9.65 -9.70
CA LEU A 93 -19.39 8.80 -9.62
C LEU A 93 -19.25 8.14 -8.25
N ASN A 94 -19.10 6.82 -8.26
CA ASN A 94 -18.55 6.07 -7.13
C ASN A 94 -17.03 6.01 -7.29
N PHE A 95 -16.31 6.94 -6.66
CA PHE A 95 -14.87 7.13 -6.91
C PHE A 95 -14.03 5.90 -6.57
N GLY A 96 -14.42 5.21 -5.50
CA GLY A 96 -13.75 4.00 -5.01
C GLY A 96 -13.91 2.77 -5.91
N ASP A 97 -14.93 2.76 -6.79
CA ASP A 97 -15.21 1.61 -7.66
C ASP A 97 -14.12 1.41 -8.71
N ASP A 98 -13.75 0.15 -8.90
CA ASP A 98 -12.68 -0.29 -9.80
C ASP A 98 -12.89 0.13 -11.27
N ASN A 99 -14.13 0.29 -11.71
CA ASN A 99 -14.47 0.67 -13.08
C ASN A 99 -14.72 2.18 -13.26
N ARG A 100 -14.80 2.96 -12.17
CA ARG A 100 -15.03 4.42 -12.14
C ARG A 100 -15.97 4.93 -13.24
N GLN A 101 -17.00 4.18 -13.59
CA GLN A 101 -17.85 4.55 -14.70
C GLN A 101 -18.76 5.68 -14.23
N ALA A 102 -18.51 6.88 -14.74
CA ALA A 102 -19.37 8.02 -14.46
C ALA A 102 -20.76 7.73 -15.05
N GLY A 103 -21.75 7.66 -14.18
CA GLY A 103 -23.16 7.62 -14.54
C GLY A 103 -23.73 9.03 -14.63
N SER A 104 -25.02 9.11 -14.90
CA SER A 104 -25.78 10.35 -14.81
C SER A 104 -27.09 10.14 -14.06
N VAL A 105 -27.53 11.16 -13.35
CA VAL A 105 -28.76 11.11 -12.55
C VAL A 105 -29.50 12.44 -12.61
N THR A 106 -30.82 12.40 -12.63
CA THR A 106 -31.67 13.60 -12.58
C THR A 106 -31.98 13.95 -11.14
N ILE A 107 -31.82 15.23 -10.79
CA ILE A 107 -32.25 15.76 -9.50
C ILE A 107 -33.71 16.19 -9.63
N GLN A 108 -34.65 15.47 -9.03
CA GLN A 108 -36.08 15.77 -9.13
C GLN A 108 -36.51 16.89 -8.18
N GLY A 109 -35.83 17.03 -7.04
CA GLY A 109 -36.18 18.03 -6.03
C GLY A 109 -35.02 18.34 -5.12
N ILE A 110 -35.05 19.55 -4.55
CA ILE A 110 -34.07 20.06 -3.60
C ILE A 110 -34.83 20.54 -2.37
N SER A 111 -34.35 20.16 -1.19
CA SER A 111 -34.83 20.69 0.08
C SER A 111 -33.66 21.24 0.90
N ARG A 112 -33.88 22.39 1.54
CA ARG A 112 -32.97 22.98 2.52
C ARG A 112 -33.67 23.01 3.87
N GLY A 113 -33.37 22.02 4.71
CA GLY A 113 -34.23 21.73 5.87
C GLY A 113 -35.61 21.31 5.41
N ASP A 114 -36.65 21.95 5.94
CA ASP A 114 -38.05 21.65 5.62
C ASP A 114 -38.57 22.41 4.38
N GLU A 115 -37.76 23.30 3.80
CA GLU A 115 -38.15 24.15 2.66
C GLU A 115 -37.78 23.47 1.33
N ILE A 116 -38.76 23.26 0.45
CA ILE A 116 -38.52 22.85 -0.94
C ILE A 116 -38.14 24.07 -1.76
N VAL A 117 -36.98 24.00 -2.43
CA VAL A 117 -36.41 25.12 -3.20
C VAL A 117 -36.12 24.70 -4.63
N ALA A 118 -36.14 25.68 -5.55
CA ALA A 118 -35.78 25.43 -6.95
C ALA A 118 -34.27 25.30 -7.16
N SER A 119 -33.47 25.95 -6.31
CA SER A 119 -31.99 25.96 -6.37
C SER A 119 -31.37 26.16 -4.98
N ALA A 120 -30.11 25.77 -4.83
CA ALA A 120 -29.31 25.96 -3.62
C ALA A 120 -27.84 26.20 -3.97
N SER A 121 -27.12 26.95 -3.11
CA SER A 121 -25.68 27.19 -3.25
C SER A 121 -24.96 27.07 -1.92
N ASP A 122 -23.79 26.43 -1.95
CA ASP A 122 -22.81 26.41 -0.84
C ASP A 122 -23.41 26.06 0.53
N CYS A 123 -24.34 25.10 0.56
CA CYS A 123 -25.05 24.73 1.76
C CYS A 123 -25.39 23.23 1.83
N ALA A 124 -25.80 22.79 3.01
CA ALA A 124 -26.39 21.47 3.21
C ALA A 124 -27.75 21.39 2.52
N VAL A 125 -28.00 20.28 1.82
CA VAL A 125 -29.27 20.02 1.12
C VAL A 125 -29.66 18.55 1.22
N SER A 126 -30.95 18.30 1.01
CA SER A 126 -31.48 17.00 0.64
C SER A 126 -31.89 17.01 -0.83
N LEU A 127 -31.52 16.00 -1.60
CA LEU A 127 -31.85 15.86 -3.01
C LEU A 127 -32.66 14.59 -3.23
N ILE A 128 -33.70 14.66 -4.07
CA ILE A 128 -34.37 13.46 -4.59
C ILE A 128 -33.73 13.11 -5.93
N LEU A 129 -33.11 11.95 -6.00
CA LEU A 129 -32.47 11.42 -7.20
C LEU A 129 -33.39 10.43 -7.90
N GLU A 130 -33.63 10.67 -9.19
CA GLU A 130 -34.36 9.74 -10.05
C GLU A 130 -33.60 8.41 -10.16
N ASP A 131 -34.28 7.29 -9.91
CA ASP A 131 -33.73 5.93 -10.04
C ASP A 131 -32.38 5.74 -9.31
N GLY A 132 -32.21 6.40 -8.16
CA GLY A 132 -30.97 6.36 -7.40
C GLY A 132 -30.63 4.96 -6.89
N ALA A 133 -31.63 4.11 -6.61
CA ALA A 133 -31.43 2.73 -6.19
C ALA A 133 -30.80 1.90 -7.33
N VAL A 134 -31.32 2.04 -8.55
CA VAL A 134 -30.81 1.38 -9.77
C VAL A 134 -29.37 1.81 -10.08
N ARG A 135 -29.00 3.04 -9.71
CA ARG A 135 -27.66 3.60 -9.90
C ARG A 135 -26.67 3.26 -8.79
N ASN A 136 -27.06 2.43 -7.82
CA ASN A 136 -26.23 2.06 -6.66
C ASN A 136 -25.66 3.29 -5.94
N VAL A 137 -26.50 4.30 -5.72
CA VAL A 137 -26.15 5.48 -4.93
C VAL A 137 -25.92 5.06 -3.48
N ARG A 138 -24.80 5.51 -2.91
CA ARG A 138 -24.38 5.19 -1.54
C ARG A 138 -23.61 6.35 -0.91
N VAL A 139 -23.28 6.23 0.37
CA VAL A 139 -22.39 7.19 1.05
C VAL A 139 -21.05 7.23 0.32
N GLY A 140 -20.55 8.45 0.08
CA GLY A 140 -19.35 8.70 -0.71
C GLY A 140 -19.58 8.77 -2.23
N THR A 141 -20.76 8.42 -2.75
CA THR A 141 -21.10 8.74 -4.15
C THR A 141 -21.02 10.26 -4.34
N VAL A 142 -20.39 10.70 -5.44
CA VAL A 142 -20.24 12.14 -5.74
C VAL A 142 -21.14 12.53 -6.90
N LEU A 143 -21.95 13.56 -6.68
CA LEU A 143 -22.69 14.27 -7.71
C LEU A 143 -21.89 15.50 -8.14
N TYR A 144 -21.73 15.69 -9.44
CA TYR A 144 -20.95 16.81 -9.96
C TYR A 144 -21.35 17.21 -11.37
N THR A 145 -20.93 18.41 -11.71
CA THR A 145 -21.04 19.01 -13.03
C THR A 145 -19.68 18.91 -13.72
N LYS A 146 -19.66 18.74 -15.05
CA LYS A 146 -18.44 18.34 -15.80
C LYS A 146 -17.32 19.39 -15.81
N ASP A 147 -17.65 20.63 -15.50
CA ASP A 147 -16.71 21.73 -15.29
C ASP A 147 -15.91 21.58 -13.99
N ARG A 148 -16.31 20.69 -13.08
CA ARG A 148 -15.54 20.40 -11.86
C ARG A 148 -14.40 19.42 -12.15
N GLY A 149 -13.19 19.81 -11.74
CA GLY A 149 -11.98 19.01 -11.90
C GLY A 149 -11.94 17.78 -10.98
N GLU A 150 -11.07 16.82 -11.32
CA GLU A 150 -10.94 15.55 -10.59
C GLU A 150 -10.61 15.73 -9.10
N ASN A 151 -9.83 16.75 -8.74
CA ASN A 151 -9.48 17.04 -7.34
C ASN A 151 -10.72 17.43 -6.53
N ALA A 152 -11.61 18.28 -7.08
CA ALA A 152 -12.83 18.67 -6.39
C ALA A 152 -13.77 17.48 -6.15
N VAL A 153 -13.82 16.55 -7.12
CA VAL A 153 -14.59 15.30 -7.01
C VAL A 153 -13.97 14.38 -5.96
N HIS A 154 -12.65 14.23 -5.95
CA HIS A 154 -11.93 13.43 -4.97
C HIS A 154 -12.07 13.99 -3.54
N ASP A 155 -11.92 15.30 -3.37
CA ASP A 155 -12.10 15.98 -2.09
C ASP A 155 -13.52 15.77 -1.55
N ALA A 156 -14.54 15.92 -2.41
CA ALA A 156 -15.93 15.68 -2.02
C ALA A 156 -16.19 14.22 -1.60
N TYR A 157 -15.57 13.25 -2.30
CA TYR A 157 -15.63 11.83 -1.94
C TYR A 157 -15.01 11.56 -0.56
N VAL A 158 -13.77 12.04 -0.34
CA VAL A 158 -13.04 11.84 0.92
C VAL A 158 -13.74 12.54 2.08
N SER A 159 -14.22 13.78 1.88
CA SER A 159 -15.01 14.50 2.88
C SER A 159 -16.28 13.74 3.25
N ALA A 160 -17.02 13.22 2.25
CA ALA A 160 -18.25 12.50 2.53
C ALA A 160 -18.04 11.22 3.34
N LEU A 161 -17.01 10.43 3.02
CA LEU A 161 -16.66 9.25 3.82
C LEU A 161 -16.23 9.63 5.25
N GLY A 162 -15.43 10.69 5.40
CA GLY A 162 -14.95 11.15 6.69
C GLY A 162 -16.06 11.68 7.59
N ASP A 163 -16.92 12.54 7.05
CA ASP A 163 -18.03 13.12 7.79
C ASP A 163 -19.05 12.04 8.17
N ALA A 164 -19.52 11.25 7.19
CA ALA A 164 -20.56 10.27 7.45
C ALA A 164 -20.08 9.09 8.31
N TYR A 165 -19.01 8.39 7.89
CA TYR A 165 -18.63 7.13 8.54
C TYR A 165 -17.70 7.32 9.74
N VAL A 166 -16.78 8.30 9.71
CA VAL A 166 -15.75 8.42 10.76
C VAL A 166 -16.21 9.34 11.90
N LYS A 167 -16.71 10.53 11.55
CA LYS A 167 -17.09 11.57 12.49
C LYS A 167 -18.48 11.34 13.07
N ASP A 168 -19.51 11.26 12.22
CA ASP A 168 -20.91 11.29 12.68
C ASP A 168 -21.36 9.90 13.17
N ARG A 169 -20.97 8.83 12.46
CA ARG A 169 -21.40 7.46 12.79
C ARG A 169 -20.40 6.65 13.61
N ILE A 170 -19.18 7.15 13.84
CA ILE A 170 -18.14 6.46 14.63
C ILE A 170 -17.96 5.00 14.16
N LEU A 171 -17.79 4.82 12.84
CA LEU A 171 -17.65 3.53 12.18
C LEU A 171 -18.83 2.57 12.38
N ASP A 172 -20.03 3.06 12.73
CA ASP A 172 -21.25 2.25 12.74
C ASP A 172 -21.70 1.96 11.31
N LEU A 173 -21.16 0.89 10.72
CA LEU A 173 -21.54 0.41 9.38
C LEU A 173 -22.24 -0.94 9.46
N SER A 174 -23.38 -1.05 8.78
CA SER A 174 -24.08 -2.33 8.61
C SER A 174 -23.28 -3.30 7.73
N ASP A 175 -23.61 -4.59 7.79
CA ASP A 175 -22.97 -5.61 6.95
C ASP A 175 -23.21 -5.32 5.46
N ASP A 176 -24.44 -4.93 5.09
CA ASP A 176 -24.81 -4.56 3.71
C ASP A 176 -24.00 -3.35 3.20
N GLU A 177 -23.71 -2.37 4.06
CA GLU A 177 -22.87 -1.25 3.69
C GLU A 177 -21.43 -1.69 3.46
N ILE A 178 -20.86 -2.46 4.39
CA ILE A 178 -19.50 -3.00 4.27
C ILE A 178 -19.35 -3.87 3.02
N GLU A 179 -20.37 -4.66 2.67
CA GLU A 179 -20.39 -5.46 1.45
C GLU A 179 -20.27 -4.56 0.20
N LYS A 180 -20.99 -3.45 0.16
CA LYS A 180 -20.98 -2.48 -0.96
C LYS A 180 -19.74 -1.61 -1.03
N LEU A 181 -18.95 -1.50 0.04
CA LEU A 181 -17.69 -0.75 0.02
C LEU A 181 -16.65 -1.44 -0.88
N SER A 182 -15.94 -0.65 -1.68
CA SER A 182 -14.75 -1.11 -2.40
C SER A 182 -13.53 -1.22 -1.49
N ILE A 183 -12.45 -1.84 -1.97
CA ILE A 183 -11.11 -1.79 -1.31
C ILE A 183 -10.71 -0.34 -1.03
N THR A 184 -10.97 0.54 -1.99
CA THR A 184 -10.67 1.97 -1.89
C THR A 184 -11.46 2.63 -0.76
N ASP A 185 -12.77 2.39 -0.69
CA ASP A 185 -13.62 2.98 0.34
C ASP A 185 -13.19 2.53 1.74
N CYS A 186 -12.95 1.23 1.94
CA CYS A 186 -12.47 0.70 3.21
C CYS A 186 -11.11 1.29 3.63
N SER A 187 -10.17 1.39 2.68
CA SER A 187 -8.85 1.98 2.91
C SER A 187 -8.96 3.46 3.29
N GLU A 188 -9.79 4.25 2.59
CA GLU A 188 -10.00 5.68 2.90
C GLU A 188 -10.66 5.89 4.25
N ILE A 189 -11.70 5.12 4.58
CA ILE A 189 -12.36 5.20 5.90
C ILE A 189 -11.35 4.90 7.01
N TRP A 190 -10.50 3.89 6.86
CA TRP A 190 -9.46 3.59 7.85
C TRP A 190 -8.42 4.72 7.93
N ARG A 191 -7.93 5.23 6.79
CA ARG A 191 -6.97 6.35 6.75
C ARG A 191 -7.53 7.59 7.45
N LEU A 192 -8.79 7.94 7.17
CA LEU A 192 -9.51 9.06 7.76
C LEU A 192 -9.73 8.85 9.27
N ASN A 193 -10.05 7.64 9.70
CA ASN A 193 -10.16 7.31 11.12
C ASN A 193 -8.82 7.48 11.87
N ASN A 194 -7.70 7.06 11.27
CA ASN A 194 -6.37 7.27 11.85
C ASN A 194 -6.04 8.76 11.96
N TRP A 195 -6.41 9.56 10.96
CA TRP A 195 -6.27 11.02 11.00
C TRP A 195 -7.15 11.63 12.11
N TYR A 196 -8.41 11.22 12.22
CA TYR A 196 -9.35 11.72 13.22
C TYR A 196 -8.84 11.45 14.65
N ILE A 197 -8.41 10.23 14.94
CA ILE A 197 -7.88 9.86 16.27
C ILE A 197 -6.61 10.67 16.61
N SER A 198 -5.76 10.95 15.62
CA SER A 198 -4.51 11.70 15.85
C SER A 198 -4.70 13.21 16.02
N HIS A 199 -5.83 13.77 15.58
CA HIS A 199 -6.06 15.24 15.56
C HIS A 199 -7.24 15.70 16.42
N ALA A 200 -8.40 15.03 16.32
CA ALA A 200 -9.65 15.45 16.94
C ALA A 200 -10.12 14.53 18.08
N GLY A 201 -9.85 13.22 18.00
CA GLY A 201 -10.31 12.22 18.97
C GLY A 201 -9.40 12.02 20.20
N LYS A 202 -8.61 13.02 20.60
CA LYS A 202 -7.61 12.87 21.69
C LYS A 202 -8.24 12.72 23.08
N ASP A 203 -9.39 13.36 23.28
CA ASP A 203 -10.11 13.42 24.54
C ASP A 203 -11.37 12.52 24.53
N GLU A 204 -11.49 11.64 23.54
CA GLU A 204 -12.59 10.68 23.42
C GLU A 204 -12.53 9.66 24.57
N GLU A 205 -13.69 9.36 25.17
CA GLU A 205 -13.82 8.44 26.30
C GLU A 205 -13.35 7.03 25.95
N GLU A 206 -12.79 6.29 26.91
CA GLU A 206 -12.19 4.97 26.66
C GLU A 206 -13.20 3.97 26.09
N GLU A 207 -14.45 3.99 26.55
CA GLU A 207 -15.52 3.11 26.04
C GLU A 207 -15.80 3.35 24.55
N VAL A 208 -15.86 4.62 24.14
CA VAL A 208 -16.04 5.00 22.72
C VAL A 208 -14.82 4.60 21.90
N ARG A 209 -13.61 4.73 22.45
CA ARG A 209 -12.37 4.29 21.79
C ARG A 209 -12.33 2.77 21.60
N GLU A 210 -12.76 2.00 22.60
CA GLU A 210 -12.84 0.54 22.52
C GLU A 210 -13.88 0.08 21.48
N ASP A 211 -15.06 0.69 21.48
CA ASP A 211 -16.12 0.37 20.52
C ASP A 211 -15.70 0.74 19.08
N ARG A 212 -15.11 1.93 18.89
CA ARG A 212 -14.49 2.34 17.62
C ARG A 212 -13.44 1.34 17.15
N SER A 213 -12.60 0.82 18.05
CA SER A 213 -11.59 -0.19 17.71
C SER A 213 -12.23 -1.50 17.22
N LYS A 214 -13.28 -1.99 17.88
CA LYS A 214 -13.99 -3.21 17.47
C LYS A 214 -14.65 -3.06 16.09
N ARG A 215 -15.25 -1.89 15.83
CA ARG A 215 -15.85 -1.55 14.53
C ARG A 215 -14.80 -1.42 13.44
N LEU A 216 -13.65 -0.83 13.76
CA LEU A 216 -12.51 -0.78 12.85
C LEU A 216 -12.00 -2.19 12.52
N ASP A 217 -11.88 -3.09 13.50
CA ASP A 217 -11.46 -4.48 13.26
C ASP A 217 -12.41 -5.20 12.28
N LYS A 218 -13.72 -4.94 12.36
CA LYS A 218 -14.71 -5.45 11.40
C LYS A 218 -14.44 -4.93 9.99
N LEU A 219 -14.18 -3.63 9.83
CA LEU A 219 -13.82 -3.02 8.54
C LEU A 219 -12.51 -3.59 7.98
N ILE A 220 -11.50 -3.79 8.83
CA ILE A 220 -10.19 -4.33 8.43
C ILE A 220 -10.34 -5.77 7.91
N ARG A 221 -11.13 -6.62 8.58
CA ARG A 221 -11.40 -7.99 8.11
C ARG A 221 -12.07 -7.98 6.74
N ALA A 222 -13.09 -7.14 6.55
CA ALA A 222 -13.75 -6.99 5.26
C ALA A 222 -12.79 -6.48 4.17
N LEU A 223 -11.87 -5.57 4.51
CA LEU A 223 -10.83 -5.12 3.58
C LEU A 223 -9.89 -6.27 3.18
N CYS A 224 -9.46 -7.10 4.14
CA CYS A 224 -8.61 -8.27 3.86
C CYS A 224 -9.32 -9.25 2.91
N ASP A 225 -10.59 -9.57 3.20
CA ASP A 225 -11.41 -10.45 2.37
C ASP A 225 -11.58 -9.89 0.96
N LYS A 226 -11.84 -8.59 0.83
CA LYS A 226 -11.98 -7.92 -0.48
C LYS A 226 -10.67 -7.95 -1.27
N ILE A 227 -9.52 -7.76 -0.62
CA ILE A 227 -8.21 -7.82 -1.27
C ILE A 227 -7.94 -9.21 -1.85
N VAL A 228 -8.11 -10.26 -1.03
CA VAL A 228 -7.81 -11.64 -1.44
C VAL A 228 -8.77 -12.13 -2.53
N ASN A 229 -10.02 -11.66 -2.52
CA ASN A 229 -11.05 -12.03 -3.49
C ASN A 229 -11.14 -11.11 -4.73
N ALA A 230 -10.34 -10.04 -4.80
CA ALA A 230 -10.33 -9.15 -5.96
C ALA A 230 -9.96 -9.92 -7.24
N ASP A 231 -10.40 -9.44 -8.40
CA ASP A 231 -9.98 -10.03 -9.69
C ASP A 231 -8.54 -9.63 -10.04
N GLU A 232 -8.17 -8.40 -9.71
CA GLU A 232 -6.83 -7.85 -9.87
C GLU A 232 -6.51 -6.85 -8.78
N ILE A 233 -5.24 -6.78 -8.38
CA ILE A 233 -4.70 -5.70 -7.54
C ILE A 233 -3.34 -5.30 -8.07
N TYR A 234 -3.00 -4.02 -7.91
CA TYR A 234 -1.73 -3.47 -8.38
C TYR A 234 -0.72 -3.43 -7.23
N TYR A 235 0.57 -3.47 -7.57
CA TYR A 235 1.64 -3.34 -6.60
C TYR A 235 2.85 -2.65 -7.24
N VAL A 236 3.74 -2.11 -6.40
CA VAL A 236 5.00 -1.52 -6.88
C VAL A 236 6.02 -2.64 -7.08
N HIS A 237 6.44 -2.83 -8.32
CA HIS A 237 7.48 -3.78 -8.71
C HIS A 237 8.84 -3.07 -8.77
N ASP A 238 9.88 -3.70 -8.22
CA ASP A 238 11.26 -3.22 -8.38
C ASP A 238 11.95 -3.97 -9.52
N LYS A 239 12.39 -3.23 -10.55
CA LYS A 239 12.99 -3.75 -11.78
C LYS A 239 14.39 -4.31 -11.56
N ARG A 240 15.09 -3.87 -10.51
CA ARG A 240 16.47 -4.31 -10.22
C ARG A 240 16.49 -5.67 -9.54
N THR A 241 15.55 -5.89 -8.62
CA THR A 241 15.42 -7.17 -7.89
C THR A 241 14.44 -8.13 -8.55
N GLY A 242 13.52 -7.64 -9.39
CA GLY A 242 12.48 -8.46 -9.97
C GLY A 242 11.41 -8.92 -8.98
N GLU A 243 11.33 -8.28 -7.81
CA GLU A 243 10.40 -8.61 -6.73
C GLU A 243 9.46 -7.42 -6.46
N ALA A 244 8.50 -7.57 -5.54
CA ALA A 244 7.76 -6.40 -5.05
C ALA A 244 8.71 -5.46 -4.29
N HIS A 245 8.52 -4.16 -4.44
CA HIS A 245 9.29 -3.14 -3.73
C HIS A 245 8.90 -3.12 -2.25
N LEU A 246 9.90 -3.18 -1.37
CA LEU A 246 9.73 -3.14 0.08
C LEU A 246 9.86 -1.70 0.57
N PHE A 247 8.85 -1.23 1.29
CA PHE A 247 8.84 0.07 1.94
C PHE A 247 9.21 -0.10 3.41
N SER A 248 10.22 0.64 3.87
CA SER A 248 10.63 0.73 5.27
C SER A 248 11.07 2.16 5.56
N GLN A 249 10.82 2.63 6.78
CA GLN A 249 11.25 3.93 7.28
C GLN A 249 12.19 3.72 8.47
N ASN A 250 13.21 4.56 8.58
CA ASN A 250 14.04 4.64 9.78
C ASN A 250 13.39 5.59 10.77
N VAL A 251 13.36 5.17 12.04
CA VAL A 251 12.82 5.97 13.14
C VAL A 251 13.86 5.99 14.24
N GLU A 252 14.17 7.18 14.73
CA GLU A 252 15.01 7.36 15.91
C GLU A 252 14.23 6.92 17.15
N ALA A 253 14.77 5.94 17.86
CA ALA A 253 14.27 5.48 19.15
C ALA A 253 14.67 6.46 20.25
N LYS A 254 13.95 6.42 21.38
CA LYS A 254 14.11 7.38 22.50
C LYS A 254 15.50 7.38 23.15
N ASP A 255 16.31 6.35 22.92
CA ASP A 255 17.67 6.19 23.42
C ASP A 255 18.74 6.60 22.40
N GLY A 256 18.34 7.17 21.25
CA GLY A 256 19.23 7.53 20.15
C GLY A 256 19.62 6.35 19.25
N ALA A 257 19.10 5.15 19.50
CA ALA A 257 19.23 4.03 18.57
C ALA A 257 18.28 4.22 17.38
N TYR A 258 18.62 3.68 16.21
CA TYR A 258 17.72 3.70 15.06
C TYR A 258 17.06 2.34 14.86
N ILE A 259 15.74 2.35 14.65
CA ILE A 259 14.96 1.16 14.31
C ILE A 259 14.28 1.36 12.96
N CYS A 260 14.09 0.27 12.22
CA CYS A 260 13.34 0.29 10.98
C CYS A 260 11.89 -0.12 11.23
N THR A 261 10.94 0.53 10.56
CA THR A 261 9.57 0.03 10.53
C THR A 261 9.54 -1.35 9.85
N PRO A 262 8.67 -2.28 10.30
CA PRO A 262 8.48 -3.56 9.64
C PRO A 262 8.25 -3.38 8.14
N PRO A 263 9.15 -3.88 7.27
CA PRO A 263 9.06 -3.60 5.83
C PRO A 263 7.83 -4.25 5.22
N GLY A 264 7.10 -3.53 4.37
CA GLY A 264 5.89 -4.02 3.73
C GLY A 264 5.85 -3.73 2.23
N ILE A 265 4.98 -4.43 1.52
CA ILE A 265 4.66 -4.10 0.12
C ILE A 265 3.56 -3.04 0.06
N LEU A 266 3.41 -2.36 -1.07
CA LEU A 266 2.28 -1.48 -1.33
C LEU A 266 1.31 -2.12 -2.32
N LEU A 267 0.07 -2.30 -1.87
CA LEU A 267 -1.07 -2.70 -2.69
C LEU A 267 -1.86 -1.46 -3.11
N VAL A 268 -2.25 -1.44 -4.38
CA VAL A 268 -2.95 -0.31 -5.01
C VAL A 268 -4.22 -0.83 -5.67
N SER A 269 -5.34 -0.27 -5.24
CA SER A 269 -6.65 -0.48 -5.87
C SER A 269 -6.68 0.05 -7.31
N LYS A 270 -7.58 -0.48 -8.14
CA LYS A 270 -7.68 -0.04 -9.54
C LYS A 270 -8.07 1.44 -9.65
N ALA A 271 -8.88 1.93 -8.71
CA ALA A 271 -9.21 3.34 -8.58
C ALA A 271 -7.93 4.20 -8.52
N TYR A 272 -7.00 3.88 -7.62
CA TYR A 272 -5.78 4.66 -7.42
C TYR A 272 -4.66 4.41 -8.45
N ARG A 273 -4.82 3.43 -9.35
CA ARG A 273 -3.83 3.03 -10.36
C ARG A 273 -3.21 4.18 -11.14
N ARG A 274 -4.01 5.13 -11.64
CA ARG A 274 -3.50 6.22 -12.49
C ARG A 274 -2.56 7.14 -11.70
N HIS A 275 -2.90 7.43 -10.46
CA HIS A 275 -2.07 8.26 -9.57
C HIS A 275 -0.74 7.54 -9.27
N TYR A 276 -0.82 6.31 -8.78
CA TYR A 276 0.36 5.52 -8.40
C TYR A 276 1.25 5.16 -9.59
N ARG A 277 0.68 4.97 -10.78
CA ARG A 277 1.47 4.79 -12.00
C ARG A 277 2.31 6.02 -12.32
N LYS A 278 1.80 7.24 -12.10
CA LYS A 278 2.63 8.45 -12.29
C LYS A 278 3.78 8.49 -11.28
N LEU A 279 3.50 8.15 -10.02
CA LEU A 279 4.47 8.20 -8.93
C LEU A 279 5.61 7.17 -9.08
N TYR A 280 5.28 5.95 -9.48
CA TYR A 280 6.22 4.82 -9.50
C TYR A 280 6.66 4.39 -10.90
N ASN A 281 6.40 5.16 -11.96
CA ASN A 281 6.89 4.81 -13.30
C ASN A 281 8.23 5.49 -13.58
N ASN A 282 9.31 4.86 -13.13
CA ASN A 282 10.68 5.33 -13.31
C ASN A 282 11.64 4.16 -13.65
N ASP A 283 12.93 4.43 -13.68
CA ASP A 283 13.96 3.47 -14.09
C ASP A 283 14.09 2.28 -13.13
N LYS A 284 13.68 2.46 -11.87
CA LYS A 284 13.84 1.49 -10.78
C LYS A 284 12.55 0.74 -10.48
N THR A 285 11.41 1.41 -10.58
CA THR A 285 10.11 0.85 -10.21
C THR A 285 9.09 0.99 -11.32
N GLU A 286 8.03 0.17 -11.23
CA GLU A 286 6.82 0.33 -12.01
C GLU A 286 5.60 -0.22 -11.27
N LEU A 287 4.41 0.19 -11.68
CA LEU A 287 3.18 -0.39 -11.17
C LEU A 287 2.83 -1.65 -11.96
N ALA A 288 2.99 -2.82 -11.33
CA ALA A 288 2.63 -4.12 -11.87
C ALA A 288 1.25 -4.56 -11.37
N ILE A 289 0.74 -5.63 -11.97
CA ILE A 289 -0.59 -6.19 -11.69
C ILE A 289 -0.45 -7.66 -11.30
N VAL A 290 -1.14 -8.07 -10.24
CA VAL A 290 -1.41 -9.48 -9.97
C VAL A 290 -2.89 -9.74 -10.27
N ARG A 291 -3.15 -10.82 -11.01
CA ARG A 291 -4.50 -11.31 -11.30
C ARG A 291 -4.79 -12.52 -10.41
N ASN A 292 -6.02 -12.65 -9.96
CA ASN A 292 -6.41 -13.77 -9.09
C ASN A 292 -6.59 -15.08 -9.86
N GLY A 293 -6.74 -14.99 -11.18
CA GLY A 293 -6.94 -16.14 -12.06
C GLY A 293 -8.29 -16.83 -11.85
N ASP A 294 -8.52 -17.88 -12.62
CA ASP A 294 -9.79 -18.64 -12.60
C ASP A 294 -9.92 -19.46 -11.31
N ASP A 295 -8.81 -19.86 -10.69
CA ASP A 295 -8.78 -20.64 -9.44
C ASP A 295 -8.93 -19.76 -8.17
N LYS A 296 -8.98 -18.43 -8.34
CA LYS A 296 -9.08 -17.43 -7.26
C LYS A 296 -7.98 -17.54 -6.20
N LYS A 297 -6.79 -17.99 -6.59
CA LYS A 297 -5.63 -18.12 -5.68
C LYS A 297 -4.45 -17.23 -6.06
N GLY A 298 -4.47 -16.58 -7.22
CA GLY A 298 -3.36 -15.78 -7.71
C GLY A 298 -2.93 -14.67 -6.75
N ILE A 299 -3.90 -13.95 -6.15
CA ILE A 299 -3.60 -12.87 -5.20
C ILE A 299 -3.09 -13.45 -3.87
N TYR A 300 -3.77 -14.46 -3.32
CA TYR A 300 -3.32 -15.11 -2.08
C TYR A 300 -1.88 -15.65 -2.20
N ASN A 301 -1.58 -16.37 -3.29
CA ASN A 301 -0.25 -16.93 -3.53
C ASN A 301 0.82 -15.84 -3.69
N PHE A 302 0.47 -14.73 -4.35
CA PHE A 302 1.36 -13.57 -4.45
C PHE A 302 1.66 -12.97 -3.07
N LEU A 303 0.63 -12.77 -2.23
CA LEU A 303 0.80 -12.24 -0.88
C LEU A 303 1.62 -13.18 0.00
N ALA A 304 1.26 -14.47 0.05
CA ALA A 304 1.99 -15.49 0.79
C ALA A 304 3.46 -15.59 0.36
N GLY A 305 3.74 -15.54 -0.96
CA GLY A 305 5.09 -15.54 -1.49
C GLY A 305 5.89 -14.28 -1.10
N ASN A 306 5.25 -13.11 -1.04
CA ASN A 306 5.92 -11.91 -0.56
C ASN A 306 6.18 -11.94 0.94
N PHE A 307 5.30 -12.53 1.73
CA PHE A 307 5.47 -12.58 3.19
C PHE A 307 6.45 -13.65 3.63
N TYR A 308 6.25 -14.89 3.18
CA TYR A 308 6.95 -16.07 3.72
C TYR A 308 8.16 -16.50 2.89
N ILE A 309 8.37 -15.93 1.69
CA ILE A 309 9.60 -16.12 0.91
C ILE A 309 10.41 -14.83 0.76
N ASN A 310 9.77 -13.69 0.51
CA ASN A 310 10.47 -12.40 0.36
C ASN A 310 10.61 -11.62 1.68
N GLY A 311 9.92 -12.05 2.74
CA GLY A 311 10.04 -11.46 4.06
C GLY A 311 9.29 -10.15 4.28
N ALA A 312 8.36 -9.73 3.41
CA ALA A 312 7.50 -8.61 3.73
C ALA A 312 6.67 -8.90 5.00
N CYS A 313 6.61 -7.97 5.94
CA CYS A 313 5.89 -8.10 7.20
C CYS A 313 4.38 -7.84 7.07
N GLY A 314 3.94 -7.38 5.91
CA GLY A 314 2.56 -7.01 5.62
C GLY A 314 2.43 -6.19 4.35
N ALA A 315 1.29 -5.54 4.20
CA ALA A 315 0.96 -4.72 3.04
C ALA A 315 0.28 -3.41 3.44
N ALA A 316 0.78 -2.30 2.91
CA ALA A 316 0.04 -1.04 2.89
C ALA A 316 -1.00 -1.08 1.75
N VAL A 317 -2.14 -0.40 1.92
CA VAL A 317 -3.24 -0.38 0.92
C VAL A 317 -3.61 1.04 0.57
N ASN A 318 -3.29 1.49 -0.64
CA ASN A 318 -3.44 2.86 -1.17
C ASN A 318 -2.76 3.98 -0.36
N ALA A 319 -2.34 3.74 0.89
CA ALA A 319 -1.70 4.72 1.75
C ALA A 319 -0.88 4.00 2.84
N VAL A 320 0.28 4.54 3.21
CA VAL A 320 1.18 3.93 4.21
C VAL A 320 0.56 3.84 5.60
N GLN A 321 -0.41 4.71 5.90
CA GLN A 321 -1.15 4.72 7.16
C GLN A 321 -2.18 3.59 7.28
N VAL A 322 -2.43 2.86 6.19
CA VAL A 322 -3.37 1.74 6.10
C VAL A 322 -2.54 0.48 5.88
N SER A 323 -2.05 -0.13 6.96
CA SER A 323 -1.11 -1.25 6.90
C SER A 323 -1.67 -2.49 7.58
N ILE A 324 -1.68 -3.60 6.84
CA ILE A 324 -2.23 -4.89 7.25
C ILE A 324 -1.07 -5.86 7.47
N ALA A 325 -1.05 -6.53 8.61
CA ALA A 325 -0.04 -7.53 8.92
C ALA A 325 -0.17 -8.76 8.02
N ALA A 326 0.96 -9.40 7.68
CA ALA A 326 1.00 -10.56 6.78
C ALA A 326 -0.03 -11.65 7.14
N GLY A 327 -0.09 -12.03 8.42
CA GLY A 327 -0.97 -13.09 8.93
C GLY A 327 -2.47 -12.80 8.82
N MET A 328 -2.88 -11.58 8.48
CA MET A 328 -4.29 -11.25 8.21
C MET A 328 -4.68 -11.44 6.74
N LEU A 329 -3.69 -11.51 5.84
CA LEU A 329 -3.89 -11.62 4.39
C LEU A 329 -3.50 -12.99 3.84
N ALA A 330 -2.55 -13.67 4.48
CA ALA A 330 -2.18 -15.03 4.16
C ALA A 330 -1.71 -15.75 5.42
N ASP A 331 -1.98 -17.05 5.50
CA ASP A 331 -1.57 -17.86 6.64
C ASP A 331 -0.09 -18.21 6.54
N ALA A 332 0.56 -18.28 7.70
CA ALA A 332 1.91 -18.84 7.77
C ALA A 332 1.88 -20.31 7.36
N PRO A 333 2.89 -20.80 6.62
CA PRO A 333 3.00 -22.22 6.33
C PRO A 333 2.97 -23.05 7.61
N ASP A 334 2.02 -23.99 7.69
CA ASP A 334 1.98 -24.95 8.80
C ASP A 334 2.91 -26.12 8.50
N HIS A 335 3.89 -26.32 9.38
CA HIS A 335 4.83 -27.43 9.32
C HIS A 335 4.63 -28.42 10.47
N SER A 336 3.52 -28.31 11.20
CA SER A 336 3.15 -29.27 12.23
C SER A 336 3.08 -30.68 11.64
N GLY A 337 3.83 -31.62 12.24
CA GLY A 337 3.91 -33.00 11.78
C GLY A 337 4.84 -33.26 10.58
N ILE A 338 5.51 -32.25 10.02
CA ILE A 338 6.54 -32.42 8.99
C ILE A 338 7.91 -32.60 9.68
N PRO A 339 8.67 -33.67 9.38
CA PRO A 339 10.05 -33.81 9.87
C PRO A 339 10.89 -32.59 9.46
N VAL A 340 11.78 -32.13 10.35
CA VAL A 340 12.54 -30.88 10.17
C VAL A 340 13.35 -30.88 8.87
N GLU A 341 13.89 -32.03 8.48
CA GLU A 341 14.63 -32.26 7.24
C GLU A 341 13.77 -32.12 5.97
N ASN A 342 12.45 -32.28 6.09
CA ASN A 342 11.48 -32.18 4.98
C ASN A 342 10.80 -30.80 4.93
N ILE A 343 11.03 -29.93 5.92
CA ILE A 343 10.53 -28.56 5.89
C ILE A 343 11.23 -27.83 4.73
N PRO A 344 10.47 -27.22 3.79
CA PRO A 344 11.06 -26.46 2.70
C PRO A 344 12.01 -25.37 3.21
N VAL A 345 13.20 -25.29 2.62
CA VAL A 345 14.13 -24.20 2.95
C VAL A 345 13.55 -22.88 2.46
N THR A 346 13.37 -21.96 3.41
CA THR A 346 13.00 -20.56 3.17
C THR A 346 13.77 -19.69 4.14
N ASN A 347 14.26 -18.54 3.70
CA ASN A 347 14.97 -17.58 4.56
C ASN A 347 14.35 -16.17 4.45
N PRO A 348 13.07 -15.98 4.80
CA PRO A 348 12.38 -14.71 4.59
C PRO A 348 13.07 -13.54 5.28
N ASP A 349 13.62 -13.73 6.48
CA ASP A 349 14.30 -12.66 7.22
C ASP A 349 15.61 -12.23 6.55
N LEU A 350 16.40 -13.19 6.02
CA LEU A 350 17.58 -12.86 5.24
C LEU A 350 17.20 -12.17 3.92
N VAL A 351 16.21 -12.72 3.20
CA VAL A 351 15.78 -12.19 1.90
C VAL A 351 15.24 -10.77 2.05
N ARG A 352 14.51 -10.45 3.12
CA ARG A 352 14.03 -9.09 3.41
C ARG A 352 15.16 -8.08 3.35
N TRP A 353 16.26 -8.33 4.07
CA TRP A 353 17.37 -7.40 4.15
C TRP A 353 18.18 -7.35 2.85
N MET A 354 18.34 -8.49 2.17
CA MET A 354 18.94 -8.52 0.84
C MET A 354 18.14 -7.67 -0.16
N LEU A 355 16.81 -7.79 -0.16
CA LEU A 355 15.94 -7.02 -1.04
C LEU A 355 15.98 -5.53 -0.69
N LEU A 356 15.88 -5.15 0.58
CA LEU A 356 15.99 -3.74 0.98
C LEU A 356 17.31 -3.13 0.50
N ILE A 357 18.45 -3.80 0.71
CA ILE A 357 19.76 -3.33 0.21
C ILE A 357 19.76 -3.23 -1.32
N GLY A 358 19.23 -4.24 -2.02
CA GLY A 358 19.17 -4.26 -3.49
C GLY A 358 18.23 -3.22 -4.09
N GLN A 359 17.24 -2.76 -3.31
CA GLN A 359 16.24 -1.76 -3.69
C GLN A 359 16.63 -0.34 -3.25
N MET A 360 17.69 -0.17 -2.48
CA MET A 360 18.24 1.15 -2.19
C MET A 360 19.04 1.68 -3.37
N ASP A 361 19.16 3.00 -3.45
CA ASP A 361 20.23 3.60 -4.23
C ASP A 361 21.57 3.34 -3.57
N ALA A 362 22.66 3.42 -4.36
CA ALA A 362 23.98 3.43 -3.78
C ALA A 362 24.02 4.61 -2.80
N PRO A 363 24.38 4.39 -1.51
CA PRO A 363 24.37 5.45 -0.52
C PRO A 363 25.28 6.57 -1.01
N ASP A 364 24.71 7.75 -1.22
CA ASP A 364 25.50 8.94 -1.46
C ASP A 364 26.28 9.26 -0.19
N LYS A 365 27.54 9.68 -0.31
CA LYS A 365 28.39 9.97 0.85
C LYS A 365 27.85 11.14 1.68
N ASP A 366 27.04 11.99 1.04
CA ASP A 366 26.42 13.17 1.65
C ASP A 366 24.99 12.88 2.17
N ASP A 367 24.45 11.68 1.93
CA ASP A 367 23.16 11.23 2.46
C ASP A 367 23.38 10.35 3.71
N GLU A 368 23.35 11.00 4.87
CA GLU A 368 23.55 10.36 6.17
C GLU A 368 22.45 9.33 6.47
N ASP A 369 21.21 9.59 6.07
CA ASP A 369 20.06 8.72 6.30
C ASP A 369 20.13 7.45 5.46
N ALA A 370 20.45 7.57 4.16
CA ALA A 370 20.68 6.42 3.28
C ALA A 370 21.89 5.60 3.74
N SER A 371 22.96 6.26 4.18
CA SER A 371 24.15 5.59 4.73
C SER A 371 23.83 4.83 6.03
N LEU A 372 23.01 5.40 6.90
CA LEU A 372 22.55 4.78 8.13
C LEU A 372 21.63 3.58 7.85
N ALA A 373 20.66 3.74 6.95
CA ALA A 373 19.76 2.67 6.51
C ALA A 373 20.56 1.48 5.97
N PHE A 374 21.54 1.74 5.09
CA PHE A 374 22.37 0.70 4.49
C PHE A 374 23.15 -0.07 5.56
N LYS A 375 23.79 0.63 6.50
CA LYS A 375 24.55 -0.01 7.60
C LYS A 375 23.64 -0.89 8.46
N LEU A 376 22.44 -0.40 8.76
CA LEU A 376 21.47 -1.11 9.59
C LEU A 376 20.95 -2.37 8.89
N TYR A 377 20.57 -2.27 7.61
CA TYR A 377 20.16 -3.43 6.82
C TYR A 377 21.30 -4.43 6.62
N TYR A 378 22.53 -3.95 6.37
CA TYR A 378 23.69 -4.82 6.22
C TYR A 378 24.00 -5.59 7.52
N ARG A 379 23.87 -4.94 8.67
CA ARG A 379 23.97 -5.58 9.99
C ARG A 379 22.93 -6.68 10.14
N PHE A 380 21.64 -6.38 9.92
CA PHE A 380 20.58 -7.38 10.06
C PHE A 380 20.71 -8.52 9.05
N MET A 381 21.08 -8.21 7.80
CA MET A 381 21.41 -9.22 6.79
C MET A 381 22.52 -10.14 7.30
N GLY A 382 23.58 -9.60 7.90
CA GLY A 382 24.68 -10.39 8.46
C GLY A 382 24.24 -11.34 9.57
N ILE A 383 23.39 -10.88 10.50
CA ILE A 383 22.86 -11.70 11.59
C ILE A 383 22.06 -12.89 11.03
N GLU A 384 21.19 -12.64 10.04
CA GLU A 384 20.38 -13.69 9.43
C GLU A 384 21.18 -14.62 8.51
N MET A 385 22.20 -14.09 7.82
CA MET A 385 23.13 -14.87 7.00
C MET A 385 23.83 -15.98 7.80
N LEU A 386 24.19 -15.71 9.05
CA LEU A 386 24.88 -16.66 9.93
C LEU A 386 23.98 -17.82 10.40
N LYS A 387 22.66 -17.63 10.37
CA LYS A 387 21.64 -18.61 10.78
C LYS A 387 21.09 -19.40 9.59
N ALA A 388 21.15 -18.81 8.40
CA ALA A 388 20.50 -19.30 7.19
C ALA A 388 21.03 -20.66 6.73
N LYS A 389 20.11 -21.44 6.14
CA LYS A 389 20.41 -22.64 5.37
C LYS A 389 20.08 -22.36 3.91
N PHE A 390 20.94 -22.81 3.01
CA PHE A 390 20.81 -22.57 1.58
C PHE A 390 20.69 -23.87 0.82
N ILE A 391 20.12 -23.79 -0.38
CA ILE A 391 20.03 -24.90 -1.31
C ILE A 391 21.14 -24.73 -2.35
N ILE A 392 22.04 -25.70 -2.43
CA ILE A 392 23.10 -25.78 -3.44
C ILE A 392 22.60 -26.69 -4.57
N PRO A 393 22.49 -26.19 -5.82
CA PRO A 393 22.03 -27.00 -6.94
C PRO A 393 22.96 -28.17 -7.22
N MET A 394 22.38 -29.36 -7.43
CA MET A 394 23.10 -30.58 -7.79
C MET A 394 22.44 -31.32 -8.97
N LYS A 395 23.25 -31.99 -9.79
CA LYS A 395 22.80 -32.97 -10.80
C LYS A 395 23.17 -34.39 -10.36
N HIS A 396 22.20 -35.30 -10.39
CA HIS A 396 22.39 -36.74 -10.17
C HIS A 396 22.99 -37.41 -11.41
N ASP A 397 24.23 -37.06 -11.80
CA ASP A 397 24.88 -37.69 -12.96
C ASP A 397 26.29 -38.24 -12.67
N ASN A 398 26.74 -38.30 -11.41
CA ASN A 398 28.02 -38.92 -11.08
C ASN A 398 27.91 -39.92 -9.92
N GLU A 399 27.96 -41.21 -10.26
CA GLU A 399 28.38 -42.28 -9.36
C GLU A 399 29.83 -41.98 -8.91
N GLY A 400 30.00 -41.35 -7.75
CA GLY A 400 31.32 -41.10 -7.19
C GLY A 400 31.30 -39.97 -6.19
N GLY A 401 31.26 -40.32 -4.89
CA GLY A 401 31.28 -39.36 -3.79
C GLY A 401 32.59 -38.57 -3.76
N ASP A 402 32.55 -37.35 -4.25
CA ASP A 402 33.34 -36.22 -3.76
C ASP A 402 32.60 -34.92 -4.14
N LEU A 403 32.66 -33.87 -3.32
CA LEU A 403 31.92 -32.59 -3.50
C LEU A 403 32.28 -31.81 -4.79
N GLY A 404 33.06 -32.38 -5.72
CA GLY A 404 33.69 -31.67 -6.82
C GLY A 404 33.05 -31.79 -8.21
N SER A 405 32.23 -32.81 -8.50
CA SER A 405 31.83 -33.12 -9.90
C SER A 405 30.36 -32.81 -10.25
N GLY A 406 29.56 -32.31 -9.31
CA GLY A 406 28.12 -32.05 -9.52
C GLY A 406 27.56 -30.78 -8.87
N ILE A 407 28.38 -29.99 -8.17
CA ILE A 407 27.97 -28.75 -7.51
C ILE A 407 28.10 -27.57 -8.47
N ALA A 408 27.06 -26.75 -8.54
CA ALA A 408 27.09 -25.52 -9.33
C ALA A 408 28.04 -24.48 -8.72
N THR A 409 29.06 -24.08 -9.49
CA THR A 409 30.02 -23.03 -9.13
C THR A 409 30.10 -21.96 -10.22
N MET A 410 30.59 -20.78 -9.85
CA MET A 410 30.95 -19.72 -10.78
C MET A 410 32.32 -19.13 -10.43
N LYS A 411 32.93 -18.40 -11.38
CA LYS A 411 34.17 -17.68 -11.12
C LYS A 411 33.93 -16.61 -10.06
N GLY A 412 34.64 -16.73 -8.95
CA GLY A 412 34.62 -15.77 -7.87
C GLY A 412 35.65 -14.64 -8.03
N LYS A 413 35.79 -13.84 -6.98
CA LYS A 413 36.78 -12.77 -6.86
C LYS A 413 38.13 -13.34 -6.40
N GLY A 414 39.23 -12.72 -6.82
CA GLY A 414 40.58 -13.09 -6.36
C GLY A 414 41.04 -14.49 -6.78
N GLY A 415 40.45 -15.07 -7.83
CA GLY A 415 40.83 -16.39 -8.34
C GLY A 415 40.26 -17.60 -7.58
N LYS A 416 39.39 -17.37 -6.59
CA LYS A 416 38.62 -18.43 -5.92
C LYS A 416 37.36 -18.77 -6.72
N ASP A 417 36.91 -20.01 -6.63
CA ASP A 417 35.58 -20.38 -7.08
C ASP A 417 34.54 -19.95 -6.04
N ALA A 418 33.35 -19.57 -6.52
CA ALA A 418 32.19 -19.26 -5.70
C ALA A 418 31.13 -20.35 -5.86
N ILE A 419 30.63 -20.87 -4.74
CA ILE A 419 29.52 -21.82 -4.74
C ILE A 419 28.22 -21.05 -4.97
N ILE A 420 27.40 -21.54 -5.92
CA ILE A 420 26.07 -21.01 -6.17
C ILE A 420 25.10 -21.61 -5.17
N MET A 421 24.29 -20.76 -4.53
CA MET A 421 23.31 -21.19 -3.55
C MET A 421 22.06 -20.31 -3.54
N TYR A 422 20.94 -20.89 -3.10
CA TYR A 422 19.63 -20.23 -3.10
C TYR A 422 18.98 -20.22 -1.72
N THR A 423 18.24 -19.15 -1.44
CA THR A 423 17.50 -18.99 -0.18
C THR A 423 16.23 -19.83 -0.10
N ASP A 424 15.76 -20.33 -1.23
CA ASP A 424 14.51 -21.07 -1.37
C ASP A 424 14.43 -21.82 -2.70
N TRP A 425 13.52 -22.79 -2.76
CA TRP A 425 13.31 -23.58 -3.97
C TRP A 425 12.75 -22.76 -5.13
N ARG A 426 11.95 -21.71 -4.91
CA ARG A 426 11.36 -20.91 -6.00
C ARG A 426 12.47 -20.29 -6.85
N ARG A 427 13.49 -19.72 -6.22
CA ARG A 427 14.63 -19.11 -6.90
C ARG A 427 15.53 -20.13 -7.59
N LEU A 428 15.84 -21.26 -6.94
CA LEU A 428 16.60 -22.34 -7.57
C LEU A 428 15.89 -22.83 -8.83
N ARG A 429 14.58 -23.12 -8.73
CA ARG A 429 13.77 -23.68 -9.82
C ARG A 429 13.61 -22.70 -10.99
N SER A 430 13.62 -21.40 -10.73
CA SER A 430 13.58 -20.38 -11.78
C SER A 430 14.84 -20.38 -12.65
N GLU A 431 16.00 -20.71 -12.08
CA GLU A 431 17.29 -20.67 -12.78
C GLU A 431 17.70 -22.03 -13.35
N TYR A 432 17.43 -23.11 -12.60
CA TYR A 432 17.88 -24.45 -12.92
C TYR A 432 16.78 -25.42 -13.37
N GLY A 433 15.50 -25.06 -13.27
CA GLY A 433 14.40 -25.97 -13.62
C GLY A 433 14.09 -27.01 -12.54
N LYS A 434 13.14 -27.92 -12.81
CA LYS A 434 12.60 -28.91 -11.85
C LYS A 434 13.44 -30.18 -11.75
N GLU A 435 14.35 -30.40 -12.69
CA GLU A 435 15.18 -31.59 -12.82
C GLU A 435 16.41 -31.59 -11.92
N TRP A 436 16.85 -30.43 -11.45
CA TRP A 436 17.97 -30.34 -10.52
C TRP A 436 17.55 -30.75 -9.11
N ASP A 437 18.46 -31.27 -8.32
CA ASP A 437 18.24 -31.47 -6.89
C ASP A 437 18.95 -30.36 -6.09
N GLY A 438 18.75 -30.36 -4.79
CA GLY A 438 19.26 -29.35 -3.88
C GLY A 438 19.87 -29.96 -2.63
N MET A 439 21.17 -29.73 -2.43
CA MET A 439 21.83 -30.05 -1.16
C MET A 439 21.66 -28.88 -0.19
N VAL A 440 21.10 -29.14 0.99
CA VAL A 440 20.92 -28.11 2.02
C VAL A 440 22.20 -27.94 2.84
N HIS A 441 22.77 -26.74 2.87
CA HIS A 441 23.99 -26.44 3.60
C HIS A 441 24.00 -25.01 4.16
N SER A 442 24.77 -24.76 5.22
CA SER A 442 25.04 -23.39 5.71
C SER A 442 26.29 -22.80 5.04
N ILE A 443 26.46 -21.48 5.06
CA ILE A 443 27.72 -20.86 4.54
C ILE A 443 28.93 -21.26 5.40
N ARG A 444 28.71 -21.58 6.68
CA ARG A 444 29.78 -21.96 7.61
C ARG A 444 30.54 -23.19 7.10
N GLY A 445 31.87 -23.08 7.09
CA GLY A 445 32.79 -24.14 6.63
C GLY A 445 32.99 -24.19 5.10
N LEU A 446 31.99 -23.78 4.30
CA LEU A 446 32.17 -23.58 2.86
C LEU A 446 32.99 -22.33 2.58
N ILE A 447 32.71 -21.24 3.31
CA ILE A 447 33.34 -19.93 3.12
C ILE A 447 34.86 -19.92 3.37
N ASP A 448 35.38 -20.96 4.03
CA ASP A 448 36.83 -21.13 4.24
C ASP A 448 37.57 -21.52 2.97
N LYS A 449 36.88 -22.19 2.03
CA LYS A 449 37.46 -22.73 0.79
C LYS A 449 36.94 -22.01 -0.46
N PHE A 450 35.69 -21.59 -0.45
CA PHE A 450 34.99 -20.98 -1.58
C PHE A 450 34.39 -19.65 -1.17
N ASP A 451 34.23 -18.72 -2.11
CA ASP A 451 33.27 -17.63 -1.91
C ASP A 451 31.83 -18.17 -2.10
N CYS A 452 30.82 -17.36 -1.78
CA CYS A 452 29.42 -17.78 -1.88
C CYS A 452 28.62 -16.76 -2.70
N ALA A 453 28.01 -17.22 -3.79
CA ALA A 453 27.06 -16.46 -4.58
C ALA A 453 25.63 -16.86 -4.20
N VAL A 454 24.97 -16.02 -3.41
CA VAL A 454 23.60 -16.24 -2.91
C VAL A 454 22.60 -15.61 -3.88
N ASN A 455 21.62 -16.40 -4.34
CA ASN A 455 20.61 -16.01 -5.33
C ASN A 455 21.19 -15.32 -6.59
N PRO A 456 22.18 -15.92 -7.29
CA PRO A 456 22.66 -15.40 -8.57
C PRO A 456 21.59 -15.65 -9.63
N THR A 457 20.61 -14.75 -9.71
CA THR A 457 19.51 -14.79 -10.68
C THR A 457 19.77 -13.80 -11.81
N ARG A 458 18.86 -13.77 -12.79
CA ARG A 458 18.84 -12.67 -13.79
C ARG A 458 18.72 -11.26 -13.19
N PHE A 459 18.38 -11.13 -11.90
CA PHE A 459 18.30 -9.89 -11.14
C PHE A 459 19.43 -9.83 -10.09
N PRO A 460 20.62 -9.30 -10.43
CA PRO A 460 21.77 -9.34 -9.54
C PRO A 460 21.54 -8.63 -8.20
N ALA A 461 20.69 -7.59 -8.17
CA ALA A 461 20.37 -6.85 -6.95
C ALA A 461 19.51 -7.65 -5.96
N ALA A 462 18.88 -8.76 -6.37
CA ALA A 462 18.19 -9.68 -5.46
C ALA A 462 19.13 -10.68 -4.78
N GLY A 463 20.39 -10.73 -5.21
CA GLY A 463 21.41 -11.64 -4.72
C GLY A 463 22.46 -10.95 -3.86
N SER A 464 23.40 -11.74 -3.35
CA SER A 464 24.55 -11.24 -2.62
C SER A 464 25.78 -12.10 -2.88
N TYR A 465 26.95 -11.46 -2.90
CA TYR A 465 28.23 -12.14 -3.05
C TYR A 465 29.00 -12.01 -1.74
N ILE A 466 29.29 -13.15 -1.10
CA ILE A 466 29.88 -13.21 0.23
C ILE A 466 31.29 -13.77 0.14
N THR A 467 32.26 -12.99 0.61
CA THR A 467 33.64 -13.46 0.82
C THR A 467 33.85 -13.89 2.27
N LYS A 468 34.96 -14.56 2.54
CA LYS A 468 35.37 -14.91 3.90
C LYS A 468 35.49 -13.68 4.81
N GLU A 469 36.08 -12.59 4.31
CA GLU A 469 36.26 -11.36 5.07
C GLU A 469 34.91 -10.73 5.44
N MET A 470 33.96 -10.68 4.49
CA MET A 470 32.60 -10.22 4.75
C MET A 470 31.90 -11.08 5.81
N TYR A 471 31.99 -12.40 5.68
CA TYR A 471 31.39 -13.33 6.63
C TYR A 471 31.95 -13.18 8.04
N VAL A 472 33.27 -13.01 8.18
CA VAL A 472 33.92 -12.75 9.48
C VAL A 472 33.43 -11.43 10.08
N SER A 473 33.37 -10.37 9.28
CA SER A 473 32.85 -9.08 9.73
C SER A 473 31.38 -9.18 10.21
N MET A 474 30.53 -9.90 9.48
CA MET A 474 29.15 -10.17 9.91
C MET A 474 29.10 -10.92 11.25
N ALA A 475 29.97 -11.92 11.43
CA ALA A 475 30.06 -12.68 12.68
C ALA A 475 30.56 -11.84 13.87
N GLU A 476 31.43 -10.86 13.64
CA GLU A 476 31.90 -9.93 14.67
C GLU A 476 30.78 -8.96 15.07
N MET A 477 30.08 -8.36 14.10
CA MET A 477 28.93 -7.48 14.36
C MET A 477 27.81 -8.18 15.14
N ALA A 478 27.53 -9.45 14.84
CA ALA A 478 26.52 -10.22 15.56
C ALA A 478 26.92 -10.58 17.01
N ARG A 479 28.21 -10.52 17.36
CA ARG A 479 28.70 -10.83 18.71
C ARG A 479 28.69 -9.62 19.64
N SER A 480 28.88 -8.42 19.13
CA SER A 480 28.85 -7.19 19.95
C SER A 480 27.48 -6.95 20.59
N GLU A 481 26.38 -7.39 19.97
CA GLU A 481 25.02 -7.33 20.55
C GLU A 481 24.86 -8.13 21.85
N LYS A 482 25.49 -9.30 21.96
CA LYS A 482 25.37 -10.13 23.17
C LYS A 482 26.06 -9.54 24.40
N LEU A 483 26.87 -8.51 24.21
CA LEU A 483 27.59 -7.80 25.26
C LEU A 483 26.84 -6.53 25.70
N GLU A 484 26.09 -5.87 24.81
CA GLU A 484 25.30 -4.68 25.14
C GLU A 484 23.98 -5.00 25.87
N ASP A 485 23.41 -6.20 25.72
CA ASP A 485 22.23 -6.67 26.47
C ASP A 485 22.53 -7.10 27.93
N LYS A 486 23.76 -6.85 28.43
CA LYS A 486 24.21 -7.36 29.74
C LYS A 486 24.61 -6.31 30.79
N ASP A 487 24.42 -5.02 30.53
CA ASP A 487 24.69 -3.97 31.51
C ASP A 487 23.42 -3.20 31.94
#